data_AF-A0AAJ8LDS7-F1
#
_entry.id   AF-A0AAJ8LDS7-F1
#
_cell.length_a   1.000
_cell.length_b   1.000
_cell.length_c   1.000
_cell.angle_alpha   90.00
_cell.angle_beta   90.00
_cell.angle_gamma   90.00
#
_symmetry.space_group_name_H-M   'P 1'
#
loop_
_entity.id
_entity.type
_entity.pdbx_description
1 polymer ?
#
loop_
_entity_poly.entity_id
_entity_poly.type
_entity_poly.pdbx_seq_one_letter_code
_entity_poly.pdbx_strand_id
1 'polypeptide(L)'
;MAPSVTCSIQGCEQPTIITRPFCTDCCKSHCWDHIEDSTTHPCFGRERVPFQPRDESELIAFHTEESLKIIQNLNSEAIKAEVEALRPNHKCAVVHTPTTVDQLQQLTGGYNSHVIIEFDDGQKWVMRIRRREWKKGHPEEALRMNVLSEVATMRALSRAGIPAPNAWAPPNDSQASALPTHQYLYEEFCPGNDAHLLALNFFFNEKEQIFVRSYAEWMIKLDSLSFDKVGSLTFSTEGEIVVGPLIEREPHSHTEPYFIGPFNTAKEMFVAKMDVWMKETVEKKRYLPSEELVSYLMLLEARALVEGCKEMEQGPWYLKHTDERGDHFWANEKGELVNIIDWEWASLVSKGEAFASPALFVRIASDDRLSEREIALIEAYEELGRPDLGDHVRSGRKFRLLAEVMRTADDVENLNALRQAFLGSTNDNAQPPETIEEWVRIATLRYSQDSGLATILSRARASLK
;
A
#
# COMPACT_ATOMS: atom_id res chain seq x y z
N MET A 1 16.89 -18.94 -5.42
CA MET A 1 17.00 -17.62 -4.76
C MET A 1 16.81 -16.56 -5.81
N ALA A 2 15.75 -15.75 -5.74
CA ALA A 2 15.69 -14.54 -6.55
C ALA A 2 16.60 -13.51 -5.85
N PRO A 3 17.70 -13.06 -6.47
CA PRO A 3 18.55 -12.07 -5.85
C PRO A 3 17.76 -10.77 -5.64
N SER A 4 17.98 -10.10 -4.50
CA SER A 4 17.64 -8.68 -4.36
C SER A 4 18.24 -7.93 -5.55
N VAL A 5 17.51 -6.96 -6.12
CA VAL A 5 18.01 -6.18 -7.25
C VAL A 5 19.36 -5.56 -6.86
N THR A 6 20.41 -5.94 -7.57
CA THR A 6 21.77 -5.43 -7.33
C THR A 6 21.98 -4.14 -8.09
N CYS A 7 22.98 -3.38 -7.64
CA CYS A 7 23.41 -2.18 -8.33
C CYS A 7 23.77 -2.47 -9.81
N SER A 8 23.38 -1.56 -10.70
CA SER A 8 23.65 -1.64 -12.15
C SER A 8 25.10 -1.25 -12.52
N ILE A 9 25.92 -0.86 -11.55
CA ILE A 9 27.33 -0.53 -11.77
C ILE A 9 28.14 -1.82 -11.90
N GLN A 10 28.93 -1.91 -12.97
CA GLN A 10 29.73 -3.09 -13.26
C GLN A 10 30.66 -3.45 -12.10
N GLY A 11 30.58 -4.70 -11.64
CA GLY A 11 31.38 -5.20 -10.51
C GLY A 11 30.85 -4.84 -9.12
N CYS A 12 29.71 -4.16 -9.01
CA CYS A 12 29.06 -3.88 -7.74
C CYS A 12 28.01 -4.93 -7.41
N GLU A 13 28.17 -5.62 -6.28
CA GLU A 13 27.22 -6.63 -5.78
C GLU A 13 26.31 -6.09 -4.67
N GLN A 14 26.41 -4.79 -4.37
CA GLN A 14 25.61 -4.17 -3.31
C GLN A 14 24.12 -4.12 -3.69
N PRO A 15 23.22 -4.29 -2.72
CA PRO A 15 21.79 -4.20 -2.95
C PRO A 15 21.39 -2.77 -3.32
N THR A 16 20.34 -2.67 -4.13
CA THR A 16 19.71 -1.39 -4.50
C THR A 16 18.95 -0.79 -3.31
N ILE A 17 18.86 0.54 -3.27
CA ILE A 17 18.03 1.25 -2.29
C ILE A 17 16.55 0.90 -2.44
N ILE A 18 15.91 0.47 -1.35
CA ILE A 18 14.51 0.02 -1.32
C ILE A 18 13.54 1.17 -1.65
N THR A 19 13.72 2.36 -1.06
CA THR A 19 12.80 3.49 -1.30
C THR A 19 12.96 4.11 -2.69
N ARG A 20 14.04 3.79 -3.39
CA ARG A 20 14.39 4.29 -4.73
C ARG A 20 14.93 3.14 -5.60
N PRO A 21 14.07 2.19 -5.98
CA PRO A 21 14.50 0.94 -6.63
C PRO A 21 15.08 1.15 -8.03
N PHE A 22 14.79 2.26 -8.69
CA PHE A 22 15.43 2.66 -9.94
C PHE A 22 15.34 4.17 -10.16
N CYS A 23 16.23 4.69 -11.01
CA CYS A 23 16.17 6.05 -11.50
C CYS A 23 15.17 6.15 -12.65
N THR A 24 14.22 7.09 -12.58
CA THR A 24 13.22 7.30 -13.64
C THR A 24 13.80 7.84 -14.94
N ASP A 25 15.01 8.40 -14.91
CA ASP A 25 15.63 9.00 -16.10
C ASP A 25 16.44 7.99 -16.92
N CYS A 26 17.09 7.02 -16.27
CA CYS A 26 17.95 6.03 -16.94
C CYS A 26 17.54 4.58 -16.70
N CYS A 27 16.44 4.35 -15.98
CA CYS A 27 15.86 3.05 -15.64
C CYS A 27 16.83 2.07 -14.94
N LYS A 28 17.94 2.57 -14.38
CA LYS A 28 18.96 1.78 -13.66
C LYS A 28 18.75 1.80 -12.16
N SER A 29 19.15 0.71 -11.52
CA SER A 29 19.10 0.52 -10.07
C SER A 29 20.47 0.82 -9.45
N HIS A 30 20.50 1.60 -8.37
CA HIS A 30 21.74 2.04 -7.73
C HIS A 30 21.73 1.69 -6.24
N CYS A 31 22.87 1.21 -5.71
CA CYS A 31 23.08 1.04 -4.28
C CYS A 31 23.36 2.38 -3.61
N TRP A 32 23.39 2.39 -2.27
CA TRP A 32 23.68 3.56 -1.46
C TRP A 32 24.94 4.33 -1.88
N ASP A 33 26.04 3.63 -2.17
CA ASP A 33 27.32 4.28 -2.50
C ASP A 33 27.33 4.91 -3.91
N HIS A 34 26.39 4.54 -4.78
CA HIS A 34 26.36 4.99 -6.19
C HIS A 34 25.14 5.85 -6.54
N ILE A 35 24.09 5.88 -5.72
CA ILE A 35 22.83 6.53 -6.09
C ILE A 35 22.90 8.06 -6.07
N GLU A 36 23.74 8.63 -5.21
CA GLU A 36 23.96 10.08 -5.07
C GLU A 36 25.39 10.48 -5.47
N ASP A 37 25.92 9.83 -6.50
CA ASP A 37 27.24 10.10 -7.05
C ASP A 37 27.14 10.38 -8.55
N SER A 38 27.44 11.60 -8.99
CA SER A 38 27.37 11.99 -10.40
C SER A 38 28.34 11.23 -11.32
N THR A 39 29.37 10.58 -10.78
CA THR A 39 30.35 9.82 -11.57
C THR A 39 29.83 8.43 -11.95
N THR A 40 29.08 7.79 -11.04
CA THR A 40 28.52 6.45 -11.23
C THR A 40 27.03 6.49 -11.59
N HIS A 41 26.31 7.51 -11.16
CA HIS A 41 24.92 7.82 -11.53
C HIS A 41 24.83 9.23 -12.15
N PRO A 42 25.09 9.38 -13.46
CA PRO A 42 25.14 10.68 -14.12
C PRO A 42 23.86 11.50 -14.06
N CYS A 43 22.70 10.89 -13.80
CA CYS A 43 21.43 11.61 -13.66
C CYS A 43 21.32 12.36 -12.32
N PHE A 44 22.10 11.96 -11.30
CA PHE A 44 22.14 12.66 -10.03
C PHE A 44 22.67 14.09 -10.21
N GLY A 45 21.98 15.06 -9.57
CA GLY A 45 22.35 16.48 -9.61
C GLY A 45 22.02 17.22 -10.91
N ARG A 46 21.37 16.58 -11.90
CA ARG A 46 20.89 17.27 -13.10
C ARG A 46 19.57 17.97 -12.84
N GLU A 47 19.39 19.18 -13.38
CA GLU A 47 18.07 19.84 -13.39
C GLU A 47 17.05 18.93 -14.09
N ARG A 48 15.96 18.63 -13.37
CA ARG A 48 14.80 17.95 -13.93
C ARG A 48 14.09 18.92 -14.87
N VAL A 49 14.07 18.61 -16.16
CA VAL A 49 13.14 19.26 -17.08
C VAL A 49 11.76 18.68 -16.76
N PRO A 50 10.74 19.49 -16.43
CA PRO A 50 9.43 18.95 -16.08
C PRO A 50 8.85 18.18 -17.26
N PHE A 51 8.54 16.90 -17.02
CA PHE A 51 7.63 16.11 -17.86
C PHE A 51 8.09 15.72 -19.28
N GLN A 52 9.35 15.32 -19.44
CA GLN A 52 9.73 14.40 -20.52
C GLN A 52 10.63 13.30 -19.95
N PRO A 53 10.18 12.03 -19.90
CA PRO A 53 11.11 10.91 -19.79
C PRO A 53 12.11 11.08 -20.94
N ARG A 54 13.39 11.34 -20.66
CA ARG A 54 14.37 11.61 -21.73
C ARG A 54 14.55 10.40 -22.64
N ASP A 55 14.13 9.22 -22.18
CA ASP A 55 14.08 8.00 -22.97
C ASP A 55 12.70 7.33 -22.87
N GLU A 56 11.67 8.02 -23.37
CA GLU A 56 10.34 7.45 -23.58
C GLU A 56 10.41 6.12 -24.35
N SER A 57 11.43 5.93 -25.20
CA SER A 57 11.64 4.70 -25.96
C SER A 57 12.06 3.52 -25.09
N GLU A 58 12.93 3.70 -24.10
CA GLU A 58 13.29 2.65 -23.14
C GLU A 58 12.13 2.30 -22.20
N LEU A 59 11.37 3.29 -21.73
CA LEU A 59 10.18 3.06 -20.90
C LEU A 59 9.08 2.34 -21.68
N ILE A 60 8.81 2.76 -22.92
CA ILE A 60 7.89 2.08 -23.85
C ILE A 60 8.39 0.66 -24.13
N ALA A 61 9.66 0.47 -24.45
CA ALA A 61 10.24 -0.85 -24.71
C ALA A 61 10.09 -1.77 -23.50
N PHE A 62 10.33 -1.24 -22.29
CA PHE A 62 10.18 -1.96 -21.04
C PHE A 62 8.73 -2.43 -20.79
N HIS A 63 7.75 -1.53 -20.91
CA HIS A 63 6.33 -1.89 -20.80
C HIS A 63 5.88 -2.85 -21.92
N THR A 64 6.47 -2.71 -23.10
CA THR A 64 6.18 -3.56 -24.27
C THR A 64 6.65 -4.99 -24.05
N GLU A 65 7.85 -5.19 -23.49
CA GLU A 65 8.39 -6.54 -23.24
C GLU A 65 7.56 -7.33 -22.23
N GLU A 66 7.18 -6.70 -21.09
CA GLU A 66 6.28 -7.31 -20.10
C GLU A 66 4.96 -7.72 -20.75
N SER A 67 4.36 -6.79 -21.50
CA SER A 67 3.07 -6.99 -22.14
C SER A 67 3.09 -8.13 -23.14
N LEU A 68 4.14 -8.21 -23.96
CA LEU A 68 4.33 -9.30 -24.92
C LEU A 68 4.47 -10.65 -24.21
N LYS A 69 5.22 -10.72 -23.09
CA LYS A 69 5.35 -11.95 -22.30
C LYS A 69 4.00 -12.39 -21.74
N ILE A 70 3.18 -11.47 -21.21
CA ILE A 70 1.83 -11.80 -20.74
C ILE A 70 1.00 -12.36 -21.89
N ILE A 71 0.88 -11.62 -23.01
CA ILE A 71 0.08 -12.01 -24.17
C ILE A 71 0.47 -13.40 -24.70
N GLN A 72 1.77 -13.66 -24.88
CA GLN A 72 2.27 -14.92 -25.44
C GLN A 72 2.05 -16.14 -24.55
N ASN A 73 1.88 -15.94 -23.23
CA ASN A 73 1.82 -17.02 -22.26
C ASN A 73 0.42 -17.24 -21.68
N LEU A 74 -0.60 -16.50 -22.12
CA LEU A 74 -1.99 -16.76 -21.74
C LEU A 74 -2.59 -17.90 -22.56
N ASN A 75 -3.24 -18.83 -21.87
CA ASN A 75 -3.95 -19.93 -22.49
C ASN A 75 -5.47 -19.75 -22.29
N SER A 76 -6.14 -19.16 -23.28
CA SER A 76 -7.57 -18.85 -23.21
C SER A 76 -8.45 -20.09 -22.95
N GLU A 77 -8.08 -21.27 -23.47
CA GLU A 77 -8.84 -22.50 -23.26
C GLU A 77 -8.70 -23.01 -21.82
N ALA A 78 -7.51 -22.90 -21.24
CA ALA A 78 -7.31 -23.24 -19.83
C ALA A 78 -8.01 -22.22 -18.90
N ILE A 79 -7.91 -20.92 -19.19
CA ILE A 79 -8.65 -19.88 -18.47
C ILE A 79 -10.16 -20.19 -18.48
N LYS A 80 -10.69 -20.52 -19.65
CA LYS A 80 -12.09 -20.94 -19.83
C LYS A 80 -12.45 -22.14 -18.97
N ALA A 81 -11.65 -23.21 -19.02
CA ALA A 81 -11.91 -24.41 -18.23
C ALA A 81 -11.89 -24.14 -16.72
N GLU A 82 -10.96 -23.31 -16.25
CA GLU A 82 -10.83 -22.95 -14.84
C GLU A 82 -12.02 -22.13 -14.34
N VAL A 83 -12.44 -21.09 -15.06
CA VAL A 83 -13.57 -20.26 -14.61
C VAL A 83 -14.91 -21.01 -14.68
N GLU A 84 -15.10 -21.94 -15.63
CA GLU A 84 -16.27 -22.82 -15.66
C GLU A 84 -16.28 -23.81 -14.48
N ALA A 85 -15.11 -24.25 -14.01
CA ALA A 85 -15.01 -25.08 -12.81
C ALA A 85 -15.29 -24.28 -11.53
N LEU A 86 -14.85 -23.02 -11.48
CA LEU A 86 -15.09 -22.11 -10.34
C LEU A 86 -16.54 -21.59 -10.29
N ARG A 87 -17.25 -21.57 -11.42
CA ARG A 87 -18.64 -21.13 -11.53
C ARG A 87 -19.54 -22.23 -12.13
N PRO A 88 -19.91 -23.26 -11.33
CA PRO A 88 -20.75 -24.35 -11.81
C PRO A 88 -22.07 -23.85 -12.42
N ASN A 89 -22.54 -24.56 -13.45
CA ASN A 89 -23.77 -24.27 -14.23
C ASN A 89 -23.70 -23.09 -15.20
N HIS A 90 -22.58 -22.38 -15.28
CA HIS A 90 -22.39 -21.29 -16.24
C HIS A 90 -21.26 -21.61 -17.21
N LYS A 91 -21.45 -21.23 -18.47
CA LYS A 91 -20.42 -21.36 -19.51
C LYS A 91 -19.72 -20.05 -19.76
N CYS A 92 -18.41 -20.12 -19.95
CA CYS A 92 -17.63 -18.96 -20.36
C CYS A 92 -17.86 -18.75 -21.86
N ALA A 93 -18.52 -17.64 -22.19
CA ALA A 93 -18.84 -17.25 -23.55
C ALA A 93 -17.59 -16.71 -24.25
N VAL A 94 -16.85 -15.81 -23.60
CA VAL A 94 -15.69 -15.12 -24.18
C VAL A 94 -14.62 -14.87 -23.12
N VAL A 95 -13.36 -15.16 -23.46
CA VAL A 95 -12.18 -14.64 -22.78
C VAL A 95 -11.60 -13.55 -23.67
N HIS A 96 -11.59 -12.29 -23.23
CA HIS A 96 -11.09 -11.15 -24.00
C HIS A 96 -9.57 -11.08 -23.95
N THR A 97 -8.91 -12.14 -24.45
CA THR A 97 -7.45 -12.24 -24.44
C THR A 97 -6.84 -11.17 -25.36
N PRO A 98 -5.97 -10.29 -24.83
CA PRO A 98 -5.33 -9.27 -25.64
C PRO A 98 -4.40 -9.90 -26.67
N THR A 99 -4.44 -9.39 -27.90
CA THR A 99 -3.62 -9.83 -29.03
C THR A 99 -2.53 -8.82 -29.39
N THR A 100 -2.65 -7.58 -28.91
CA THR A 100 -1.67 -6.52 -29.08
C THR A 100 -1.29 -5.90 -27.74
N VAL A 101 -0.11 -5.29 -27.69
CA VAL A 101 0.39 -4.57 -26.50
C VAL A 101 -0.58 -3.43 -26.14
N ASP A 102 -1.06 -2.67 -27.12
CA ASP A 102 -2.00 -1.56 -26.90
C ASP A 102 -3.30 -2.04 -26.22
N GLN A 103 -3.84 -3.19 -26.64
CA GLN A 103 -5.03 -3.78 -26.01
C GLN A 103 -4.79 -4.12 -24.54
N LEU A 104 -3.64 -4.73 -24.22
CA LEU A 104 -3.30 -5.06 -22.84
C LEU A 104 -3.02 -3.80 -22.02
N GLN A 105 -2.35 -2.80 -22.58
CA GLN A 105 -1.99 -1.55 -21.89
C GLN A 105 -3.23 -0.75 -21.47
N GLN A 106 -4.31 -0.75 -22.27
CA GLN A 106 -5.59 -0.13 -21.89
C GLN A 106 -6.23 -0.78 -20.65
N LEU A 107 -5.87 -2.02 -20.36
CA LEU A 107 -6.33 -2.80 -19.20
C LEU A 107 -5.22 -3.01 -18.17
N THR A 108 -4.16 -2.20 -18.20
CA THR A 108 -3.01 -2.33 -17.31
C THR A 108 -2.88 -1.12 -16.41
N GLY A 109 -2.98 -1.36 -15.10
CA GLY A 109 -2.70 -0.37 -14.06
C GLY A 109 -1.25 -0.43 -13.60
N GLY A 110 -0.97 0.26 -12.48
CA GLY A 110 0.38 0.31 -11.90
C GLY A 110 0.93 -1.07 -11.52
N TYR A 111 0.08 -1.93 -10.95
CA TYR A 111 0.49 -3.22 -10.36
C TYR A 111 -0.14 -4.45 -11.02
N ASN A 112 -1.18 -4.25 -11.82
CA ASN A 112 -2.01 -5.34 -12.33
C ASN A 112 -2.33 -5.14 -13.82
N SER A 113 -2.29 -6.22 -14.57
CA SER A 113 -2.86 -6.33 -15.91
C SER A 113 -4.14 -7.17 -15.86
N HIS A 114 -5.13 -6.80 -16.66
CA HIS A 114 -6.48 -7.38 -16.54
C HIS A 114 -6.92 -8.05 -17.85
N VAL A 115 -7.59 -9.21 -17.72
CA VAL A 115 -8.27 -9.88 -18.83
C VAL A 115 -9.74 -10.06 -18.45
N ILE A 116 -10.64 -9.54 -19.28
CA ILE A 116 -12.09 -9.60 -19.03
C ILE A 116 -12.63 -10.95 -19.50
N ILE A 117 -13.51 -11.55 -18.70
CA ILE A 117 -14.14 -12.84 -18.95
C ILE A 117 -15.65 -12.64 -18.90
N GLU A 118 -16.37 -13.09 -19.92
CA GLU A 118 -17.82 -12.98 -20.03
C GLU A 118 -18.47 -14.36 -20.02
N PHE A 119 -19.51 -14.52 -19.21
CA PHE A 119 -20.30 -15.73 -19.12
C PHE A 119 -21.57 -15.65 -19.97
N ASP A 120 -22.17 -16.81 -20.22
CA ASP A 120 -23.40 -16.99 -20.99
C ASP A 120 -24.63 -16.24 -20.46
N ASP A 121 -24.62 -15.86 -19.19
CA ASP A 121 -25.69 -15.09 -18.53
C ASP A 121 -25.42 -13.58 -18.48
N GLY A 122 -24.34 -13.12 -19.11
CA GLY A 122 -23.95 -11.71 -19.17
C GLY A 122 -23.17 -11.21 -17.95
N GLN A 123 -22.96 -12.05 -16.93
CA GLN A 123 -22.05 -11.71 -15.84
C GLN A 123 -20.60 -11.65 -16.37
N LYS A 124 -19.81 -10.74 -15.80
CA LYS A 124 -18.38 -10.61 -16.13
C LYS A 124 -17.50 -10.86 -14.92
N TRP A 125 -16.36 -11.47 -15.15
CA TRP A 125 -15.24 -11.60 -14.21
C TRP A 125 -13.98 -10.97 -14.83
N VAL A 126 -12.96 -10.78 -14.00
CA VAL A 126 -11.65 -10.28 -14.39
C VAL A 126 -10.58 -11.25 -13.90
N MET A 127 -9.69 -11.66 -14.78
CA MET A 127 -8.40 -12.26 -14.38
C MET A 127 -7.41 -11.12 -14.15
N ARG A 128 -6.91 -11.01 -12.92
CA ARG A 128 -5.96 -9.97 -12.50
C ARG A 128 -4.57 -10.57 -12.37
N ILE A 129 -3.66 -10.12 -13.20
CA ILE A 129 -2.30 -10.63 -13.33
C ILE A 129 -1.34 -9.63 -12.67
N ARG A 130 -0.58 -10.08 -11.67
CA ARG A 130 0.44 -9.26 -11.01
C ARG A 130 1.57 -8.93 -11.98
N ARG A 131 1.84 -7.64 -12.12
CA ARG A 131 2.99 -7.14 -12.89
C ARG A 131 4.28 -7.42 -12.13
N ARG A 132 5.33 -7.81 -12.85
CA ARG A 132 6.63 -8.18 -12.29
C ARG A 132 7.72 -7.19 -12.59
N GLU A 133 7.67 -6.55 -13.74
CA GLU A 133 8.77 -5.73 -14.21
C GLU A 133 8.88 -4.44 -13.38
N TRP A 134 7.77 -3.90 -12.85
CA TRP A 134 7.82 -2.81 -11.86
C TRP A 134 8.39 -3.23 -10.49
N LYS A 135 8.40 -4.54 -10.21
CA LYS A 135 8.82 -5.17 -8.95
C LYS A 135 9.98 -6.14 -9.19
N LYS A 136 10.98 -5.74 -9.98
CA LYS A 136 12.19 -6.54 -10.19
C LYS A 136 12.70 -7.03 -8.82
N GLY A 137 12.94 -8.34 -8.71
CA GLY A 137 13.49 -8.96 -7.51
C GLY A 137 12.49 -9.48 -6.47
N HIS A 138 11.17 -9.26 -6.63
CA HIS A 138 10.19 -9.86 -5.72
C HIS A 138 10.20 -11.40 -5.78
N PRO A 139 10.34 -12.10 -4.64
CA PRO A 139 10.23 -13.55 -4.61
C PRO A 139 8.84 -14.01 -5.08
N GLU A 140 8.79 -15.07 -5.88
CA GLU A 140 7.54 -15.63 -6.41
C GLU A 140 6.57 -16.02 -5.29
N GLU A 141 7.10 -16.62 -4.22
CA GLU A 141 6.31 -17.00 -3.06
C GLU A 141 5.70 -15.78 -2.34
N ALA A 142 6.42 -14.66 -2.27
CA ALA A 142 5.89 -13.43 -1.67
C ALA A 142 4.71 -12.87 -2.50
N LEU A 143 4.80 -12.94 -3.83
CA LEU A 143 3.70 -12.56 -4.72
C LEU A 143 2.52 -13.54 -4.60
N ARG A 144 2.79 -14.84 -4.44
CA ARG A 144 1.75 -15.85 -4.19
C ARG A 144 1.01 -15.60 -2.87
N MET A 145 1.75 -15.30 -1.80
CA MET A 145 1.17 -14.90 -0.50
C MET A 145 0.29 -13.66 -0.63
N ASN A 146 0.71 -12.67 -1.42
CA ASN A 146 -0.07 -11.48 -1.70
C ASN A 146 -1.39 -11.79 -2.43
N VAL A 147 -1.36 -12.62 -3.48
CA VAL A 147 -2.57 -13.07 -4.19
C VAL A 147 -3.53 -13.80 -3.26
N LEU A 148 -3.03 -14.74 -2.47
CA LEU A 148 -3.86 -15.48 -1.51
C LEU A 148 -4.47 -14.56 -0.45
N SER A 149 -3.72 -13.55 -0.02
CA SER A 149 -4.21 -12.56 0.94
C SER A 149 -5.37 -11.73 0.39
N GLU A 150 -5.26 -11.31 -0.86
CA GLU A 150 -6.34 -10.56 -1.52
C GLU A 150 -7.61 -11.43 -1.67
N VAL A 151 -7.45 -12.67 -2.13
CA VAL A 151 -8.57 -13.62 -2.28
C VAL A 151 -9.23 -13.92 -0.94
N ALA A 152 -8.44 -14.14 0.13
CA ALA A 152 -8.97 -14.36 1.48
C ALA A 152 -9.75 -13.15 1.99
N THR A 153 -9.25 -11.94 1.73
CA THR A 153 -9.90 -10.69 2.12
C THR A 153 -11.25 -10.50 1.43
N MET A 154 -11.28 -10.63 0.10
CA MET A 154 -12.50 -10.51 -0.69
C MET A 154 -13.56 -11.55 -0.30
N ARG A 155 -13.13 -12.80 -0.03
CA ARG A 155 -14.05 -13.85 0.47
C ARG A 155 -14.56 -13.56 1.87
N ALA A 156 -13.75 -12.99 2.76
CA ALA A 156 -14.20 -12.62 4.10
C ALA A 156 -15.29 -11.55 4.04
N LEU A 157 -15.08 -10.51 3.21
CA LEU A 157 -16.07 -9.45 2.95
C LEU A 157 -17.37 -10.01 2.37
N SER A 158 -17.25 -10.84 1.32
CA SER A 158 -18.40 -11.47 0.66
C SER A 158 -19.20 -12.36 1.62
N ARG A 159 -18.54 -13.21 2.43
CA ARG A 159 -19.18 -14.06 3.45
C ARG A 159 -19.89 -13.25 4.54
N ALA A 160 -19.39 -12.06 4.85
CA ALA A 160 -20.00 -11.12 5.80
C ALA A 160 -21.12 -10.26 5.18
N GLY A 161 -21.39 -10.39 3.88
CA GLY A 161 -22.38 -9.57 3.18
C GLY A 161 -21.95 -8.11 3.00
N ILE A 162 -20.65 -7.83 3.07
CA ILE A 162 -20.08 -6.51 2.82
C ILE A 162 -19.83 -6.37 1.31
N PRO A 163 -20.32 -5.29 0.65
CA PRO A 163 -20.12 -5.09 -0.78
C PRO A 163 -18.64 -5.01 -1.16
N ALA A 164 -18.16 -6.04 -1.86
CA ALA A 164 -16.84 -6.14 -2.47
C ALA A 164 -16.92 -7.24 -3.54
N PRO A 165 -16.07 -7.21 -4.58
CA PRO A 165 -15.99 -8.33 -5.53
C PRO A 165 -15.62 -9.62 -4.79
N ASN A 166 -16.28 -10.72 -5.14
CA ASN A 166 -15.79 -12.03 -4.73
C ASN A 166 -14.59 -12.45 -5.59
N ALA A 167 -13.75 -13.34 -5.06
CA ALA A 167 -12.52 -13.74 -5.72
C ALA A 167 -12.10 -15.19 -5.50
N TRP A 168 -11.25 -15.67 -6.41
CA TRP A 168 -10.76 -17.03 -6.45
C TRP A 168 -9.29 -17.06 -6.86
N ALA A 169 -8.50 -17.80 -6.08
CA ALA A 169 -7.15 -18.16 -6.47
C ALA A 169 -7.20 -19.24 -7.57
N PRO A 170 -6.18 -19.29 -8.45
CA PRO A 170 -6.06 -20.36 -9.42
C PRO A 170 -5.85 -21.72 -8.73
N PRO A 171 -6.21 -22.83 -9.40
CA PRO A 171 -5.86 -24.16 -8.93
C PRO A 171 -4.33 -24.36 -8.92
N ASN A 172 -3.83 -25.21 -8.01
CA ASN A 172 -2.39 -25.44 -7.84
C ASN A 172 -1.69 -25.97 -9.10
N ASP A 173 -2.42 -26.69 -9.96
CA ASP A 173 -1.97 -27.28 -11.22
C ASP A 173 -2.43 -26.49 -12.45
N SER A 174 -2.78 -25.21 -12.26
CA SER A 174 -3.28 -24.32 -13.31
C SER A 174 -2.42 -24.36 -14.58
N GLN A 175 -3.10 -24.34 -15.73
CA GLN A 175 -2.51 -24.24 -17.06
C GLN A 175 -2.91 -22.92 -17.76
N ALA A 176 -3.57 -22.00 -17.05
CA ALA A 176 -4.07 -20.73 -17.59
C ALA A 176 -2.93 -19.79 -18.02
N SER A 177 -1.75 -19.94 -17.40
CA SER A 177 -0.53 -19.32 -17.89
C SER A 177 0.63 -20.31 -17.96
N ALA A 178 1.40 -20.24 -19.04
CA ALA A 178 2.61 -21.05 -19.22
C ALA A 178 3.80 -20.56 -18.37
N LEU A 179 3.72 -19.39 -17.74
CA LEU A 179 4.73 -18.96 -16.78
C LEU A 179 4.27 -19.28 -15.35
N PRO A 180 4.98 -20.13 -14.60
CA PRO A 180 4.76 -20.32 -13.15
C PRO A 180 4.78 -18.98 -12.40
N THR A 181 5.52 -18.02 -12.96
CA THR A 181 5.74 -16.71 -12.40
C THR A 181 4.54 -15.76 -12.55
N HIS A 182 3.59 -15.96 -13.46
CA HIS A 182 2.39 -15.12 -13.50
C HIS A 182 1.50 -15.45 -12.30
N GLN A 183 1.59 -14.62 -11.25
CA GLN A 183 0.71 -14.70 -10.11
C GLN A 183 -0.57 -13.95 -10.47
N TYR A 184 -1.72 -14.61 -10.39
CA TYR A 184 -2.98 -14.03 -10.76
C TYR A 184 -4.12 -14.56 -9.90
N LEU A 185 -5.27 -13.90 -9.97
CA LEU A 185 -6.54 -14.33 -9.39
C LEU A 185 -7.69 -14.02 -10.35
N TYR A 186 -8.83 -14.65 -10.10
CA TYR A 186 -10.10 -14.28 -10.71
C TYR A 186 -10.94 -13.50 -9.71
N GLU A 187 -11.62 -12.46 -10.15
CA GLU A 187 -12.59 -11.72 -9.35
C GLU A 187 -13.82 -11.32 -10.14
N GLU A 188 -14.90 -10.99 -9.43
CA GLU A 188 -16.10 -10.43 -10.04
C GLU A 188 -15.82 -9.04 -10.64
N PHE A 189 -16.35 -8.79 -11.83
CA PHE A 189 -16.29 -7.46 -12.43
C PHE A 189 -17.22 -6.51 -11.67
N CYS A 190 -16.69 -5.40 -11.18
CA CYS A 190 -17.46 -4.36 -10.51
C CYS A 190 -17.97 -3.31 -11.53
N PRO A 191 -19.30 -3.13 -11.68
CA PRO A 191 -19.86 -2.05 -12.50
C PRO A 191 -19.86 -0.72 -11.73
N GLY A 192 -19.87 0.41 -12.46
CA GLY A 192 -19.87 1.77 -11.90
C GLY A 192 -18.82 2.67 -12.52
N ASN A 193 -18.46 3.75 -11.79
CA ASN A 193 -17.39 4.68 -12.17
C ASN A 193 -16.51 4.97 -10.95
N ASP A 194 -15.28 5.40 -11.21
CA ASP A 194 -14.35 5.87 -10.18
C ASP A 194 -14.96 7.02 -9.37
N ALA A 195 -15.22 6.76 -8.09
CA ALA A 195 -15.83 7.71 -7.15
C ALA A 195 -14.84 8.76 -6.65
N HIS A 196 -13.53 8.56 -6.82
CA HIS A 196 -12.51 9.58 -6.56
C HIS A 196 -12.83 10.89 -7.31
N LEU A 197 -13.36 10.78 -8.54
CA LEU A 197 -13.77 11.93 -9.34
C LEU A 197 -14.86 12.77 -8.67
N LEU A 198 -15.68 12.18 -7.80
CA LEU A 198 -16.65 12.92 -6.99
C LEU A 198 -15.93 13.76 -5.94
N ALA A 199 -14.95 13.20 -5.24
CA ALA A 199 -14.24 13.88 -4.16
C ALA A 199 -13.12 14.84 -4.61
N LEU A 200 -12.76 14.84 -5.90
CA LEU A 200 -11.86 15.84 -6.51
C LEU A 200 -12.50 17.21 -6.72
N ASN A 201 -13.82 17.34 -6.56
CA ASN A 201 -14.46 18.64 -6.74
C ASN A 201 -14.04 19.62 -5.64
N PHE A 202 -13.87 20.88 -6.05
CA PHE A 202 -13.51 21.97 -5.16
C PHE A 202 -14.62 22.32 -4.15
N PHE A 203 -15.86 21.94 -4.45
CA PHE A 203 -17.05 22.20 -3.64
C PHE A 203 -17.75 20.90 -3.29
N PHE A 204 -18.03 20.71 -2.00
CA PHE A 204 -18.83 19.62 -1.51
C PHE A 204 -20.28 19.75 -2.04
N ASN A 205 -20.74 18.75 -2.78
CA ASN A 205 -22.03 18.75 -3.48
C ASN A 205 -22.92 17.57 -3.07
N GLU A 206 -24.16 17.56 -3.55
CA GLU A 206 -25.16 16.54 -3.22
C GLU A 206 -24.70 15.11 -3.53
N LYS A 207 -24.04 14.87 -4.66
CA LYS A 207 -23.52 13.52 -4.99
C LYS A 207 -22.42 13.08 -4.05
N GLU A 208 -21.57 14.00 -3.61
CA GLU A 208 -20.57 13.70 -2.58
C GLU A 208 -21.19 13.44 -1.22
N GLN A 209 -22.26 14.15 -0.85
CA GLN A 209 -23.00 13.87 0.38
C GLN A 209 -23.61 12.47 0.36
N ILE A 210 -24.19 12.05 -0.78
CA ILE A 210 -24.68 10.68 -1.01
C ILE A 210 -23.53 9.68 -0.90
N PHE A 211 -22.39 9.98 -1.51
CA PHE A 211 -21.19 9.13 -1.44
C PHE A 211 -20.71 8.96 0.00
N VAL A 212 -20.52 10.05 0.74
CA VAL A 212 -20.08 10.02 2.16
C VAL A 212 -21.05 9.22 3.02
N ARG A 213 -22.36 9.40 2.84
CA ARG A 213 -23.36 8.61 3.57
C ARG A 213 -23.28 7.12 3.24
N SER A 214 -23.24 6.76 1.97
CA SER A 214 -23.15 5.35 1.55
C SER A 214 -21.82 4.69 1.97
N TYR A 215 -20.73 5.46 2.03
CA TYR A 215 -19.46 5.05 2.64
C TYR A 215 -19.63 4.78 4.14
N ALA A 216 -20.30 5.66 4.88
CA ALA A 216 -20.59 5.44 6.31
C ALA A 216 -21.39 4.14 6.53
N GLU A 217 -22.42 3.89 5.72
CA GLU A 217 -23.21 2.65 5.76
C GLU A 217 -22.35 1.41 5.47
N TRP A 218 -21.41 1.52 4.52
CA TRP A 218 -20.46 0.46 4.20
C TRP A 218 -19.50 0.17 5.38
N MET A 219 -18.94 1.21 5.99
CA MET A 219 -18.04 1.09 7.15
C MET A 219 -18.76 0.49 8.37
N ILE A 220 -20.04 0.83 8.59
CA ILE A 220 -20.83 0.21 9.67
C ILE A 220 -20.96 -1.30 9.47
N LYS A 221 -21.12 -1.77 8.22
CA LYS A 221 -21.10 -3.21 7.93
C LYS A 221 -19.73 -3.82 8.19
N LEU A 222 -18.66 -3.11 7.82
CA LEU A 222 -17.28 -3.56 8.04
C LEU A 222 -16.95 -3.76 9.52
N ASP A 223 -17.50 -2.93 10.42
CA ASP A 223 -17.31 -3.05 11.87
C ASP A 223 -17.83 -4.38 12.46
N SER A 224 -18.68 -5.12 11.73
CA SER A 224 -19.08 -6.47 12.14
C SER A 224 -17.99 -7.53 11.93
N LEU A 225 -16.95 -7.23 11.14
CA LEU A 225 -15.88 -8.15 10.76
C LEU A 225 -14.61 -7.82 11.56
N SER A 226 -14.37 -8.59 12.62
CA SER A 226 -13.23 -8.40 13.52
C SER A 226 -12.45 -9.70 13.77
N PHE A 227 -11.19 -9.58 14.14
CA PHE A 227 -10.24 -10.70 14.29
C PHE A 227 -9.41 -10.60 15.56
N ASP A 228 -8.72 -11.68 15.93
CA ASP A 228 -7.94 -11.84 17.16
C ASP A 228 -6.46 -11.44 17.02
N LYS A 229 -5.94 -11.36 15.80
CA LYS A 229 -4.56 -10.97 15.48
C LYS A 229 -4.46 -9.81 14.48
N VAL A 230 -3.29 -9.21 14.43
CA VAL A 230 -2.87 -8.18 13.47
C VAL A 230 -2.00 -8.83 12.38
N GLY A 231 -2.28 -8.49 11.13
CA GLY A 231 -1.63 -9.09 9.96
C GLY A 231 -2.55 -8.99 8.75
N SER A 232 -2.34 -9.82 7.74
CA SER A 232 -3.23 -9.91 6.57
C SER A 232 -3.98 -11.23 6.57
N LEU A 233 -5.17 -11.26 5.98
CA LEU A 233 -5.95 -12.50 5.88
C LEU A 233 -5.26 -13.47 4.92
N THR A 234 -5.40 -14.77 5.15
CA THR A 234 -4.89 -15.84 4.28
C THR A 234 -5.69 -17.12 4.50
N PHE A 235 -5.26 -18.23 3.91
CA PHE A 235 -5.88 -19.54 4.10
C PHE A 235 -5.02 -20.45 4.98
N SER A 236 -5.67 -21.20 5.87
CA SER A 236 -5.04 -22.33 6.57
C SER A 236 -4.80 -23.50 5.61
N THR A 237 -4.12 -24.55 6.09
CA THR A 237 -3.94 -25.80 5.36
C THR A 237 -5.26 -26.50 5.02
N GLU A 238 -6.32 -26.23 5.80
CA GLU A 238 -7.68 -26.75 5.61
C GLU A 238 -8.53 -25.83 4.71
N GLY A 239 -8.00 -24.69 4.27
CA GLY A 239 -8.72 -23.73 3.42
C GLY A 239 -9.59 -22.73 4.18
N GLU A 240 -9.47 -22.65 5.50
CA GLU A 240 -10.20 -21.68 6.32
C GLU A 240 -9.51 -20.31 6.31
N ILE A 241 -10.30 -19.24 6.42
CA ILE A 241 -9.75 -17.86 6.46
C ILE A 241 -9.15 -17.63 7.85
N VAL A 242 -7.85 -17.31 7.89
CA VAL A 242 -7.08 -17.06 9.11
C VAL A 242 -6.22 -15.80 8.96
N VAL A 243 -5.70 -15.28 10.08
CA VAL A 243 -4.75 -14.17 10.07
C VAL A 243 -3.32 -14.68 9.90
N GLY A 244 -2.67 -14.26 8.83
CA GLY A 244 -1.28 -14.54 8.50
C GLY A 244 -0.34 -13.33 8.68
N PRO A 245 0.89 -13.42 8.15
CA PRO A 245 1.85 -12.30 8.18
C PRO A 245 1.28 -11.02 7.55
N LEU A 246 1.87 -9.87 7.91
CA LEU A 246 1.54 -8.58 7.32
C LEU A 246 2.06 -8.51 5.87
N ILE A 247 1.14 -8.58 4.91
CA ILE A 247 1.45 -8.43 3.49
C ILE A 247 1.51 -6.93 3.15
N GLU A 248 2.67 -6.48 2.66
CA GLU A 248 2.89 -5.11 2.24
C GLU A 248 3.32 -5.02 0.78
N ARG A 249 3.40 -3.78 0.27
CA ARG A 249 3.83 -3.49 -1.11
C ARG A 249 5.19 -4.11 -1.43
N GLU A 250 6.12 -4.05 -0.48
CA GLU A 250 7.47 -4.62 -0.53
C GLU A 250 7.62 -5.69 0.57
N PRO A 251 8.19 -6.86 0.27
CA PRO A 251 8.50 -7.84 1.30
C PRO A 251 9.62 -7.32 2.21
N HIS A 252 9.59 -7.71 3.48
CA HIS A 252 10.61 -7.40 4.48
C HIS A 252 11.91 -8.19 4.27
N SER A 253 11.85 -9.26 3.46
CA SER A 253 12.98 -10.13 3.15
C SER A 253 12.81 -10.78 1.78
N HIS A 254 13.92 -11.06 1.08
CA HIS A 254 13.93 -11.83 -0.18
C HIS A 254 14.07 -13.34 0.05
N THR A 255 14.15 -13.75 1.32
CA THR A 255 14.11 -15.13 1.76
C THR A 255 12.97 -15.32 2.75
N GLU A 256 12.48 -16.55 2.87
CA GLU A 256 11.48 -16.94 3.87
C GLU A 256 11.86 -16.39 5.27
N PRO A 257 10.91 -15.80 6.02
CA PRO A 257 9.46 -15.80 5.79
C PRO A 257 8.91 -14.68 4.87
N TYR A 258 9.76 -13.87 4.23
CA TYR A 258 9.42 -12.73 3.35
C TYR A 258 8.67 -11.56 4.03
N PHE A 259 7.67 -11.86 4.86
CA PHE A 259 6.86 -10.93 5.62
C PHE A 259 6.97 -11.23 7.12
N ILE A 260 6.58 -10.27 7.96
CA ILE A 260 6.64 -10.37 9.42
C ILE A 260 5.24 -10.56 10.02
N GLY A 261 5.17 -11.14 11.22
CA GLY A 261 3.90 -11.44 11.90
C GLY A 261 3.38 -12.86 11.63
N PRO A 262 2.09 -13.16 11.93
CA PRO A 262 1.09 -12.25 12.52
C PRO A 262 1.49 -11.77 13.93
N PHE A 263 0.86 -10.70 14.39
CA PHE A 263 1.12 -10.05 15.68
C PHE A 263 -0.11 -10.17 16.60
N ASN A 264 0.11 -10.09 17.91
CA ASN A 264 -1.00 -10.06 18.86
C ASN A 264 -1.57 -8.65 19.01
N THR A 265 -0.75 -7.61 18.77
CA THR A 265 -1.16 -6.21 18.90
C THR A 265 -0.71 -5.33 17.74
N ALA A 266 -1.43 -4.23 17.49
CA ALA A 266 -1.00 -3.22 16.53
C ALA A 266 0.33 -2.57 16.93
N LYS A 267 0.58 -2.45 18.25
CA LYS A 267 1.85 -1.96 18.78
C LYS A 267 3.02 -2.85 18.36
N GLU A 268 2.90 -4.17 18.57
CA GLU A 268 3.92 -5.14 18.15
C GLU A 268 4.20 -5.05 16.65
N MET A 269 3.15 -4.92 15.83
CA MET A 269 3.26 -4.79 14.39
C MET A 269 4.06 -3.53 13.98
N PHE A 270 3.67 -2.35 14.48
CA PHE A 270 4.36 -1.10 14.15
C PHE A 270 5.80 -1.08 14.65
N VAL A 271 6.07 -1.56 15.86
CA VAL A 271 7.43 -1.65 16.41
C VAL A 271 8.29 -2.59 15.55
N ALA A 272 7.81 -3.78 15.23
CA ALA A 272 8.56 -4.74 14.41
C ALA A 272 8.87 -4.18 13.01
N LYS A 273 7.91 -3.49 12.39
CA LYS A 273 8.08 -2.83 11.11
C LYS A 273 9.17 -1.74 11.16
N MET A 274 9.12 -0.87 12.17
CA MET A 274 10.14 0.17 12.37
C MET A 274 11.52 -0.42 12.67
N ASP A 275 11.60 -1.49 13.45
CA ASP A 275 12.86 -2.18 13.74
C ASP A 275 13.51 -2.76 12.48
N VAL A 276 12.73 -3.35 11.56
CA VAL A 276 13.23 -3.79 10.25
C VAL A 276 13.77 -2.59 9.46
N TRP A 277 13.02 -1.51 9.37
CA TRP A 277 13.40 -0.34 8.55
C TRP A 277 14.63 0.39 9.10
N MET A 278 14.75 0.48 10.44
CA MET A 278 15.93 0.99 11.11
C MET A 278 17.16 0.11 10.81
N LYS A 279 17.01 -1.22 10.90
CA LYS A 279 18.09 -2.15 10.54
C LYS A 279 18.51 -1.99 9.08
N GLU A 280 17.57 -1.92 8.15
CA GLU A 280 17.87 -1.73 6.72
C GLU A 280 18.58 -0.38 6.45
N THR A 281 18.27 0.65 7.22
CA THR A 281 18.93 1.97 7.14
C THR A 281 20.37 1.88 7.63
N VAL A 282 20.60 1.21 8.76
CA VAL A 282 21.95 0.91 9.25
C VAL A 282 22.70 0.00 8.26
N GLU A 283 22.02 -0.84 7.49
CA GLU A 283 22.67 -1.66 6.46
C GLU A 283 22.84 -0.95 5.11
N LYS A 284 22.53 0.36 5.00
CA LYS A 284 22.57 1.14 3.76
C LYS A 284 21.66 0.59 2.65
N LYS A 285 20.53 0.00 3.01
CA LYS A 285 19.58 -0.64 2.08
C LYS A 285 18.31 0.17 1.85
N ARG A 286 17.90 0.99 2.82
CA ARG A 286 16.56 1.58 2.81
C ARG A 286 16.47 2.95 2.16
N TYR A 287 17.15 3.94 2.74
CA TYR A 287 17.03 5.35 2.37
C TYR A 287 18.25 5.84 1.59
N LEU A 288 18.09 6.98 0.90
CA LEU A 288 19.19 7.68 0.26
C LEU A 288 20.21 8.18 1.29
N PRO A 289 21.49 8.32 0.92
CA PRO A 289 22.51 8.93 1.79
C PRO A 289 22.10 10.30 2.36
N SER A 290 21.50 11.16 1.54
CA SER A 290 21.02 12.48 1.96
C SER A 290 19.81 12.45 2.92
N GLU A 291 19.02 11.37 2.89
CA GLU A 291 17.76 11.23 3.64
C GLU A 291 17.89 10.33 4.90
N GLU A 292 18.98 9.56 5.04
CA GLU A 292 19.08 8.49 6.04
C GLU A 292 19.00 8.99 7.49
N LEU A 293 19.61 10.15 7.79
CA LEU A 293 19.65 10.68 9.16
C LEU A 293 18.26 11.11 9.65
N VAL A 294 17.57 11.94 8.86
CA VAL A 294 16.24 12.44 9.20
C VAL A 294 15.24 11.28 9.27
N SER A 295 15.31 10.35 8.30
CA SER A 295 14.44 9.19 8.26
C SER A 295 14.66 8.26 9.45
N TYR A 296 15.92 8.04 9.87
CA TYR A 296 16.22 7.21 11.04
C TYR A 296 15.73 7.83 12.35
N LEU A 297 15.95 9.14 12.54
CA LEU A 297 15.43 9.86 13.71
C LEU A 297 13.91 9.84 13.75
N MET A 298 13.25 9.94 12.58
CA MET A 298 11.81 9.81 12.47
C MET A 298 11.34 8.43 12.91
N LEU A 299 12.01 7.36 12.51
CA LEU A 299 11.65 6.00 12.94
C LEU A 299 11.78 5.83 14.45
N LEU A 300 12.83 6.38 15.07
CA LEU A 300 12.99 6.39 16.51
C LEU A 300 11.86 7.16 17.22
N GLU A 301 11.48 8.31 16.68
CA GLU A 301 10.38 9.12 17.18
C GLU A 301 9.04 8.37 17.10
N ALA A 302 8.68 7.89 15.91
CA ALA A 302 7.46 7.13 15.67
C ALA A 302 7.39 5.88 16.56
N ARG A 303 8.52 5.17 16.73
CA ARG A 303 8.63 4.00 17.59
C ARG A 303 8.35 4.34 19.04
N ALA A 304 8.95 5.41 19.57
CA ALA A 304 8.71 5.85 20.94
C ALA A 304 7.25 6.27 21.17
N LEU A 305 6.62 6.94 20.20
CA LEU A 305 5.20 7.31 20.26
C LEU A 305 4.28 6.08 20.27
N VAL A 306 4.55 5.10 19.41
CA VAL A 306 3.81 3.83 19.34
C VAL A 306 3.96 3.03 20.64
N GLU A 307 5.17 2.94 21.19
CA GLU A 307 5.41 2.23 22.46
C GLU A 307 4.59 2.83 23.62
N GLY A 308 4.45 4.16 23.65
CA GLY A 308 3.62 4.87 24.62
C GLY A 308 2.10 4.78 24.40
N CYS A 309 1.65 4.29 23.23
CA CYS A 309 0.23 4.29 22.86
C CYS A 309 -0.51 3.05 23.40
N LYS A 310 -1.39 3.24 24.39
CA LYS A 310 -2.20 2.16 24.98
C LYS A 310 -3.32 1.64 24.05
N GLU A 311 -3.83 2.49 23.17
CA GLU A 311 -4.89 2.12 22.22
C GLU A 311 -4.43 1.01 21.27
N MET A 312 -3.14 0.99 20.93
CA MET A 312 -2.56 -0.02 20.04
C MET A 312 -2.33 -1.40 20.70
N GLU A 313 -2.60 -1.54 22.00
CA GLU A 313 -2.49 -2.81 22.73
C GLU A 313 -3.83 -3.56 22.80
N GLN A 314 -4.93 -2.93 22.42
CA GLN A 314 -6.28 -3.43 22.64
C GLN A 314 -6.94 -3.81 21.31
N GLY A 315 -7.27 -5.09 21.18
CA GLY A 315 -8.13 -5.59 20.12
C GLY A 315 -9.64 -5.42 20.46
N PRO A 316 -10.53 -5.96 19.62
CA PRO A 316 -10.25 -6.77 18.43
C PRO A 316 -9.71 -5.94 17.26
N TRP A 317 -9.25 -6.61 16.21
CA TRP A 317 -8.61 -5.98 15.04
C TRP A 317 -9.54 -5.96 13.84
N TYR A 318 -9.47 -4.91 13.05
CA TYR A 318 -10.42 -4.61 11.98
C TYR A 318 -9.71 -4.44 10.65
N LEU A 319 -10.38 -4.85 9.57
CA LEU A 319 -9.83 -4.75 8.23
C LEU A 319 -9.69 -3.29 7.80
N LYS A 320 -8.56 -2.95 7.17
CA LYS A 320 -8.29 -1.66 6.51
C LYS A 320 -7.75 -1.92 5.11
N HIS A 321 -8.20 -1.13 4.14
CA HIS A 321 -7.80 -1.23 2.73
C HIS A 321 -6.31 -0.91 2.50
N THR A 322 -5.77 0.05 3.26
CA THR A 322 -4.38 0.56 3.24
C THR A 322 -3.90 1.25 1.95
N ASP A 323 -4.57 1.09 0.81
CA ASP A 323 -4.33 1.96 -0.35
C ASP A 323 -5.12 3.27 -0.20
N GLU A 324 -4.42 4.36 0.09
CA GLU A 324 -5.04 5.66 0.42
C GLU A 324 -5.24 6.59 -0.79
N ARG A 325 -5.16 6.08 -2.02
CA ARG A 325 -5.30 6.87 -3.27
C ARG A 325 -6.72 7.36 -3.58
N GLY A 326 -7.73 6.62 -3.13
CA GLY A 326 -9.14 6.93 -3.37
C GLY A 326 -9.72 6.44 -4.72
N ASP A 327 -8.89 6.10 -5.71
CA ASP A 327 -9.26 5.57 -7.03
C ASP A 327 -9.81 4.12 -7.00
N HIS A 328 -9.92 3.53 -5.81
CA HIS A 328 -10.44 2.19 -5.55
C HIS A 328 -11.92 2.18 -5.13
N PHE A 329 -12.55 3.35 -4.95
CA PHE A 329 -13.98 3.47 -4.66
C PHE A 329 -14.79 3.52 -5.95
N TRP A 330 -15.80 2.67 -6.07
CA TRP A 330 -16.71 2.65 -7.21
C TRP A 330 -18.10 3.16 -6.81
N ALA A 331 -18.62 4.13 -7.56
CA ALA A 331 -19.96 4.69 -7.34
C ALA A 331 -20.86 4.51 -8.56
N ASN A 332 -22.17 4.44 -8.32
CA ASN A 332 -23.18 4.46 -9.36
C ASN A 332 -23.47 5.89 -9.85
N GLU A 333 -24.36 6.04 -10.84
CA GLU A 333 -24.70 7.34 -11.43
C GLU A 333 -25.26 8.38 -10.42
N LYS A 334 -25.87 7.90 -9.32
CA LYS A 334 -26.40 8.73 -8.25
C LYS A 334 -25.33 9.19 -7.25
N GLY A 335 -24.14 8.60 -7.30
CA GLY A 335 -23.05 8.86 -6.35
C GLY A 335 -23.02 7.91 -5.16
N GLU A 336 -23.84 6.85 -5.13
CA GLU A 336 -23.81 5.85 -4.06
C GLU A 336 -22.61 4.91 -4.27
N LEU A 337 -21.85 4.65 -3.20
CA LEU A 337 -20.80 3.64 -3.17
C LEU A 337 -21.40 2.25 -3.44
N VAL A 338 -20.90 1.57 -4.47
CA VAL A 338 -21.36 0.23 -4.86
C VAL A 338 -20.31 -0.84 -4.59
N ASN A 339 -19.02 -0.53 -4.72
CA ASN A 339 -17.93 -1.47 -4.51
C ASN A 339 -16.65 -0.75 -4.08
N ILE A 340 -15.79 -1.52 -3.41
CA ILE A 340 -14.40 -1.17 -3.12
C ILE A 340 -13.53 -2.29 -3.71
N ILE A 341 -12.57 -1.95 -4.55
CA ILE A 341 -11.68 -2.88 -5.26
C ILE A 341 -10.23 -2.72 -4.79
N ASP A 342 -9.26 -3.48 -5.33
CA ASP A 342 -7.81 -3.34 -5.04
C ASP A 342 -7.37 -3.69 -3.60
N TRP A 343 -7.90 -4.78 -3.05
CA TRP A 343 -7.63 -5.26 -1.68
C TRP A 343 -6.24 -5.90 -1.48
N GLU A 344 -5.29 -5.71 -2.38
CA GLU A 344 -4.03 -6.47 -2.43
C GLU A 344 -3.10 -6.27 -1.22
N TRP A 345 -3.23 -5.16 -0.47
CA TRP A 345 -2.43 -4.91 0.74
C TRP A 345 -3.27 -4.75 2.00
N ALA A 346 -4.52 -5.21 1.95
CA ALA A 346 -5.40 -5.13 3.10
C ALA A 346 -4.80 -5.81 4.33
N SER A 347 -4.98 -5.16 5.49
CA SER A 347 -4.45 -5.66 6.76
C SER A 347 -5.39 -5.33 7.90
N LEU A 348 -5.19 -6.02 9.01
CA LEU A 348 -5.94 -5.89 10.24
C LEU A 348 -5.23 -4.90 11.16
N VAL A 349 -5.94 -3.86 11.58
CA VAL A 349 -5.41 -2.74 12.37
C VAL A 349 -6.29 -2.46 13.59
N SER A 350 -5.90 -1.51 14.43
CA SER A 350 -6.72 -1.06 15.56
C SER A 350 -8.03 -0.44 15.08
N LYS A 351 -9.08 -0.46 15.93
CA LYS A 351 -10.37 0.14 15.58
C LYS A 351 -10.25 1.62 15.21
N GLY A 352 -9.48 2.38 15.99
CA GLY A 352 -9.27 3.80 15.72
C GLY A 352 -8.56 4.07 14.39
N GLU A 353 -7.76 3.13 13.89
CA GLU A 353 -7.12 3.25 12.58
C GLU A 353 -8.05 2.81 11.44
N ALA A 354 -8.80 1.72 11.61
CA ALA A 354 -9.69 1.18 10.58
C ALA A 354 -10.86 2.14 10.27
N PHE A 355 -11.37 2.84 11.29
CA PHE A 355 -12.51 3.76 11.17
C PHE A 355 -12.11 5.24 11.21
N ALA A 356 -10.82 5.54 11.03
CA ALA A 356 -10.36 6.90 10.78
C ALA A 356 -10.89 7.43 9.44
N SER A 357 -10.86 8.75 9.27
CA SER A 357 -11.18 9.38 8.00
C SER A 357 -10.28 8.85 6.86
N PRO A 358 -10.85 8.43 5.72
CA PRO A 358 -10.04 8.06 4.56
C PRO A 358 -9.29 9.29 4.04
N ALA A 359 -8.09 9.10 3.51
CA ALA A 359 -7.25 10.19 2.98
C ALA A 359 -7.98 11.09 1.97
N LEU A 360 -8.87 10.49 1.18
CA LEU A 360 -9.71 11.17 0.19
C LEU A 360 -10.58 12.29 0.79
N PHE A 361 -10.95 12.19 2.07
CA PHE A 361 -11.80 13.18 2.74
C PHE A 361 -10.99 14.29 3.41
N VAL A 362 -9.67 14.14 3.52
CA VAL A 362 -8.79 15.11 4.16
C VAL A 362 -8.30 16.13 3.13
N ARG A 363 -8.50 17.42 3.38
CA ARG A 363 -8.10 18.49 2.44
C ARG A 363 -6.61 18.81 2.49
N ILE A 364 -6.05 18.95 3.70
CA ILE A 364 -4.63 19.25 3.94
C ILE A 364 -4.17 18.44 5.15
N ALA A 365 -3.09 17.67 4.99
CA ALA A 365 -2.62 16.74 6.03
C ALA A 365 -2.16 17.42 7.33
N SER A 366 -1.70 18.67 7.28
CA SER A 366 -1.21 19.43 8.44
C SER A 366 -2.25 20.36 9.09
N ASP A 367 -3.43 20.58 8.50
CA ASP A 367 -4.47 21.46 9.07
C ASP A 367 -5.36 20.72 10.06
N ASP A 368 -5.23 20.99 11.38
CA ASP A 368 -5.97 20.33 12.47
C ASP A 368 -7.50 20.40 12.38
N ARG A 369 -8.06 21.19 11.45
CA ARG A 369 -9.51 21.30 11.24
C ARG A 369 -10.05 20.13 10.41
N LEU A 370 -11.22 19.65 10.82
CA LEU A 370 -12.00 18.69 10.03
C LEU A 370 -12.46 19.35 8.73
N SER A 371 -12.36 18.62 7.62
CA SER A 371 -12.93 19.01 6.34
C SER A 371 -14.46 18.91 6.32
N GLU A 372 -15.10 19.52 5.31
CA GLU A 372 -16.54 19.37 5.07
C GLU A 372 -16.95 17.89 4.91
N ARG A 373 -16.09 17.06 4.30
CA ARG A 373 -16.34 15.63 4.10
C ARG A 373 -16.22 14.84 5.39
N GLU A 374 -15.27 15.21 6.26
CA GLU A 374 -15.11 14.61 7.58
C GLU A 374 -16.28 14.95 8.50
N ILE A 375 -16.72 16.20 8.48
CA ILE A 375 -17.92 16.64 9.20
C ILE A 375 -19.14 15.87 8.72
N ALA A 376 -19.36 15.78 7.40
CA ALA A 376 -20.47 15.02 6.83
C ALA A 376 -20.41 13.51 7.17
N LEU A 377 -19.21 12.93 7.25
CA LEU A 377 -19.03 11.53 7.64
C LEU A 377 -19.41 11.31 9.10
N ILE A 378 -19.00 12.22 9.99
CA ILE A 378 -19.36 12.21 11.41
C ILE A 378 -20.88 12.34 11.57
N GLU A 379 -21.50 13.31 10.90
CA GLU A 379 -22.95 13.53 10.93
C GLU A 379 -23.70 12.29 10.42
N ALA A 380 -23.23 11.68 9.32
CA ALA A 380 -23.82 10.45 8.79
C ALA A 380 -23.75 9.29 9.81
N TYR A 381 -22.64 9.12 10.52
CA TYR A 381 -22.53 8.12 11.58
C TYR A 381 -23.49 8.38 12.74
N GLU A 382 -23.65 9.64 13.16
CA GLU A 382 -24.60 10.03 14.21
C GLU A 382 -26.05 9.73 13.82
N GLU A 383 -26.45 10.08 12.60
CA GLU A 383 -27.77 9.78 12.05
C GLU A 383 -28.05 8.28 11.90
N LEU A 384 -27.01 7.50 11.58
CA LEU A 384 -27.07 6.05 11.47
C LEU A 384 -26.97 5.33 12.83
N GLY A 385 -26.92 6.07 13.93
CA GLY A 385 -26.90 5.52 15.29
C GLY A 385 -25.55 4.93 15.72
N ARG A 386 -24.45 5.38 15.10
CA ARG A 386 -23.07 4.93 15.35
C ARG A 386 -22.12 6.10 15.68
N PRO A 387 -22.45 6.96 16.67
CA PRO A 387 -21.60 8.09 17.04
C PRO A 387 -20.18 7.67 17.47
N ASP A 388 -20.02 6.42 17.95
CA ASP A 388 -18.73 5.83 18.29
C ASP A 388 -17.76 5.75 17.09
N LEU A 389 -18.27 5.53 15.87
CA LEU A 389 -17.44 5.58 14.66
C LEU A 389 -17.09 7.02 14.27
N GLY A 390 -17.98 7.98 14.55
CA GLY A 390 -17.69 9.41 14.41
C GLY A 390 -16.53 9.86 15.31
N ASP A 391 -16.41 9.30 16.52
CA ASP A 391 -15.28 9.58 17.42
C ASP A 391 -13.95 9.10 16.84
N HIS A 392 -13.93 7.96 16.16
CA HIS A 392 -12.74 7.48 15.45
C HIS A 392 -12.34 8.38 14.27
N VAL A 393 -13.29 9.02 13.59
CA VAL A 393 -12.98 10.06 12.59
C VAL A 393 -12.29 11.25 13.26
N ARG A 394 -12.81 11.72 14.40
CA ARG A 394 -12.24 12.87 15.15
C ARG A 394 -10.83 12.59 15.69
N SER A 395 -10.58 11.40 16.23
CA SER A 395 -9.30 11.05 16.88
C SER A 395 -8.32 10.30 15.99
N GLY A 396 -8.77 9.78 14.84
CA GLY A 396 -8.01 8.86 13.98
C GLY A 396 -6.87 9.50 13.21
N ARG A 397 -6.80 10.83 13.17
CA ARG A 397 -5.77 11.60 12.46
C ARG A 397 -4.34 11.15 12.79
N LYS A 398 -4.09 10.76 14.04
CA LYS A 398 -2.76 10.27 14.46
C LYS A 398 -2.26 9.07 13.66
N PHE A 399 -3.15 8.17 13.24
CA PHE A 399 -2.76 6.99 12.45
C PHE A 399 -2.41 7.36 11.02
N ARG A 400 -3.13 8.33 10.43
CA ARG A 400 -2.78 8.91 9.13
C ARG A 400 -1.44 9.64 9.20
N LEU A 401 -1.24 10.49 10.22
CA LEU A 401 0.04 11.19 10.43
C LEU A 401 1.18 10.18 10.61
N LEU A 402 0.94 9.08 11.33
CA LEU A 402 1.94 8.02 11.49
C LEU A 402 2.29 7.39 10.14
N ALA A 403 1.27 7.02 9.35
CA ALA A 403 1.47 6.46 8.01
C ALA A 403 2.22 7.42 7.07
N GLU A 404 1.87 8.70 7.10
CA GLU A 404 2.50 9.72 6.26
C GLU A 404 3.94 10.00 6.66
N VAL A 405 4.20 10.16 7.96
CA VAL A 405 5.56 10.36 8.49
C VAL A 405 6.45 9.14 8.20
N MET A 406 5.89 7.92 8.30
CA MET A 406 6.59 6.70 7.91
C MET A 406 6.90 6.62 6.40
N ARG A 407 6.18 7.37 5.55
CA ARG A 407 6.37 7.44 4.09
C ARG A 407 7.36 8.54 3.69
N THR A 408 7.28 9.71 4.32
CA THR A 408 8.07 10.92 4.01
C THR A 408 8.47 11.62 5.31
N ALA A 409 9.77 11.88 5.50
CA ALA A 409 10.33 12.41 6.75
C ALA A 409 10.85 13.86 6.64
N ASP A 410 10.51 14.59 5.58
CA ASP A 410 11.06 15.92 5.26
C ASP A 410 10.18 17.10 5.67
N ASP A 411 9.02 16.84 6.30
CA ASP A 411 8.08 17.87 6.73
C ASP A 411 8.00 17.98 8.27
N VAL A 412 8.50 19.10 8.80
CA VAL A 412 8.47 19.40 10.24
C VAL A 412 7.06 19.61 10.78
N GLU A 413 6.11 20.11 9.97
CA GLU A 413 4.73 20.30 10.39
C GLU A 413 4.08 18.94 10.70
N ASN A 414 4.27 17.96 9.82
CA ASN A 414 3.75 16.60 10.02
C ASN A 414 4.40 15.91 11.23
N LEU A 415 5.71 16.11 11.46
CA LEU A 415 6.41 15.55 12.62
C LEU A 415 5.90 16.14 13.94
N ASN A 416 5.67 17.45 13.97
CA ASN A 416 5.11 18.14 15.13
C ASN A 416 3.66 17.72 15.39
N ALA A 417 2.83 17.67 14.33
CA ALA A 417 1.45 17.22 14.40
C ALA A 417 1.35 15.77 14.89
N LEU A 418 2.21 14.87 14.40
CA LEU A 418 2.29 13.48 14.86
C LEU A 418 2.56 13.41 16.36
N ARG A 419 3.59 14.11 16.83
CA ARG A 419 3.96 14.12 18.25
C ARG A 419 2.83 14.66 19.12
N GLN A 420 2.20 15.77 18.70
CA GLN A 420 1.04 16.35 19.39
C GLN A 420 -0.15 15.38 19.41
N ALA A 421 -0.42 14.68 18.31
CA ALA A 421 -1.55 13.76 18.23
C ALA A 421 -1.40 12.51 19.12
N PHE A 422 -0.16 12.07 19.38
CA PHE A 422 0.12 10.94 20.28
C PHE A 422 0.28 11.33 21.75
N LEU A 423 0.90 12.49 22.04
CA LEU A 423 1.21 12.92 23.41
C LEU A 423 0.20 13.93 23.98
N GLY A 424 -0.68 14.48 23.16
CA GLY A 424 -1.51 15.63 23.49
C GLY A 424 -0.68 16.93 23.55
N SER A 425 -1.33 18.03 23.95
CA SER A 425 -0.62 19.27 24.26
C SER A 425 0.29 19.05 25.48
N THR A 426 1.60 19.00 25.27
CA THR A 426 2.57 18.93 26.36
C THR A 426 2.55 20.24 27.16
N ASN A 427 2.50 20.16 28.50
CA ASN A 427 2.61 21.33 29.39
C ASN A 427 3.99 22.00 29.35
N ASP A 428 4.94 21.48 28.56
CA ASP A 428 6.20 22.14 28.33
C ASP A 428 5.97 23.32 27.40
N ASN A 429 6.16 24.55 27.91
CA ASN A 429 6.14 25.81 27.17
C ASN A 429 7.22 25.91 26.07
N ALA A 430 7.85 24.80 25.67
CA ALA A 430 8.78 24.76 24.57
C ALA A 430 8.01 24.87 23.25
N GLN A 431 8.34 25.89 22.46
CA GLN A 431 7.80 25.99 21.11
C GLN A 431 8.22 24.77 20.28
N PRO A 432 7.31 24.22 19.46
CA PRO A 432 7.68 23.13 18.55
C PRO A 432 8.74 23.61 17.56
N PRO A 433 9.65 22.73 17.10
CA PRO A 433 10.66 23.09 16.09
C PRO A 433 10.04 23.70 14.84
N GLU A 434 10.62 24.79 14.33
CA GLU A 434 10.10 25.48 13.13
C GLU A 434 10.72 24.97 11.83
N THR A 435 11.89 24.35 11.89
CA THR A 435 12.58 23.79 10.71
C THR A 435 12.99 22.34 10.92
N ILE A 436 13.19 21.63 9.80
CA ILE A 436 13.64 20.24 9.85
C ILE A 436 15.04 20.12 10.47
N GLU A 437 15.93 21.09 10.27
CA GLU A 437 17.27 21.11 10.87
C GLU A 437 17.20 21.26 12.39
N GLU A 438 16.31 22.12 12.89
CA GLU A 438 16.07 22.27 14.31
C GLU A 438 15.52 20.97 14.92
N TRP A 439 14.53 20.38 14.25
CA TRP A 439 13.95 19.10 14.65
C TRP A 439 15.01 18.00 14.71
N VAL A 440 15.85 17.86 13.68
CA VAL A 440 16.95 16.88 13.61
C VAL A 440 17.94 17.09 14.76
N ARG A 441 18.30 18.34 15.06
CA ARG A 441 19.20 18.66 16.19
C ARG A 441 18.61 18.20 17.52
N ILE A 442 17.32 18.47 17.75
CA ILE A 442 16.63 18.09 18.99
C ILE A 442 16.48 16.57 19.08
N ALA A 443 16.05 15.92 18.01
CA ALA A 443 15.89 14.47 17.95
C ALA A 443 17.23 13.74 18.14
N THR A 444 18.32 14.26 17.56
CA THR A 444 19.68 13.72 17.75
C THR A 444 20.10 13.72 19.22
N LEU A 445 19.79 14.79 19.96
CA LEU A 445 20.08 14.85 21.40
C LEU A 445 19.19 13.88 22.19
N ARG A 446 17.90 13.84 21.86
CA ARG A 446 16.90 12.96 22.48
C ARG A 446 17.29 11.49 22.38
N TYR A 447 17.78 11.08 21.21
CA TYR A 447 18.13 9.69 20.92
C TYR A 447 19.65 9.43 20.92
N SER A 448 20.43 10.27 21.60
CA SER A 448 21.90 10.21 21.59
C SER A 448 22.53 8.90 22.08
N GLN A 449 21.76 8.06 22.79
CA GLN A 449 22.21 6.75 23.28
C GLN A 449 21.92 5.61 22.29
N ASP A 450 21.21 5.87 21.18
CA ASP A 450 20.91 4.85 20.19
C ASP A 450 22.17 4.50 19.34
N SER A 451 22.46 3.20 19.25
CA SER A 451 23.66 2.71 18.55
C SER A 451 23.58 2.82 17.03
N GLY A 452 22.38 2.72 16.45
CA GLY A 452 22.21 2.87 15.01
C GLY A 452 22.35 4.33 14.59
N LEU A 453 21.84 5.27 15.41
CA LEU A 453 22.06 6.70 15.23
C LEU A 453 23.56 7.04 15.29
N ALA A 454 24.30 6.49 16.26
CA ALA A 454 25.75 6.68 16.33
C ALA A 454 26.46 6.21 15.05
N THR A 455 25.99 5.10 14.47
CA THR A 455 26.52 4.58 13.20
C THR A 455 26.23 5.53 12.05
N ILE A 456 25.00 6.05 11.92
CA ILE A 456 24.62 6.98 10.84
C ILE A 456 25.37 8.32 10.96
N LEU A 457 25.46 8.88 12.17
CA LEU A 457 26.23 10.11 12.41
C LEU A 457 27.72 9.95 12.04
N SER A 458 28.29 8.77 12.25
CA SER A 458 29.69 8.52 11.86
C SER A 458 29.88 8.58 10.33
N ARG A 459 28.88 8.17 9.54
CA ARG A 459 28.89 8.24 8.06
C ARG A 459 28.74 9.67 7.57
N ALA A 460 27.78 10.41 8.09
CA ALA A 460 27.56 11.81 7.71
C ALA A 460 28.83 12.66 7.92
N ARG A 461 29.59 12.40 9.01
CA ARG A 461 30.88 13.04 9.26
C ARG A 461 31.99 12.61 8.28
N ALA A 462 31.93 11.39 7.77
CA ALA A 462 32.88 10.89 6.78
C ALA A 462 32.62 11.48 5.38
N SER A 463 31.36 11.72 5.00
CA SER A 463 30.98 12.32 3.72
C SER A 463 31.28 13.83 3.61
N LEU A 464 31.58 14.49 4.73
CA LEU A 464 31.96 15.92 4.81
C LEU A 464 33.50 16.15 4.79
N LYS A 465 34.29 15.09 4.72
CA LYS A 465 35.75 15.13 4.58
C LYS A 465 36.15 14.69 3.18
#